data_AF-A0A4D4MSD2-F1
#
_entry.id   AF-A0A4D4MSD2-F1
#
_cell.length_a   1.000
_cell.length_b   1.000
_cell.length_c   1.000
_cell.angle_alpha   90.00
_cell.angle_beta   90.00
_cell.angle_gamma   90.00
#
_symmetry.space_group_name_H-M   'P 1'
#
loop_
_entity.id
_entity.type
_entity.pdbx_description
1 polymer ?
#
loop_
_entity_poly.entity_id
_entity_poly.type
_entity_poly.pdbx_seq_one_letter_code
_entity_poly.pdbx_strand_id
1 'polypeptide(L)' 'MALAAHREGRLRRLWVDETRPLLQGARLTAYEAARNGMAYTLLTDNAAGSLFAAGKWTRC' A
#
# COMPACT_ATOMS: atom_id res chain seq x y z
N MET A 1 -8.73 5.94 -6.34
CA MET A 1 -8.76 6.39 -4.91
C MET A 1 -7.36 6.74 -4.40
N ALA A 2 -6.39 5.81 -4.33
CA ALA A 2 -5.04 6.10 -3.82
C ALA A 2 -4.25 7.15 -4.63
N LEU A 3 -4.25 7.05 -5.96
CA LEU A 3 -3.57 8.04 -6.83
C LEU A 3 -4.13 9.46 -6.66
N ALA A 4 -5.45 9.60 -6.52
CA ALA A 4 -6.06 10.91 -6.29
C ALA A 4 -5.60 11.51 -4.95
N ALA A 5 -5.66 10.73 -3.87
CA ALA A 5 -5.17 11.15 -2.56
C ALA A 5 -3.67 11.52 -2.57
N HIS A 6 -2.84 10.79 -3.34
CA HIS A 6 -1.43 11.13 -3.53
C HIS A 6 -1.26 12.48 -4.24
N ARG A 7 -2.00 12.72 -5.32
CA ARG A 7 -1.96 13.99 -6.08
C ARG A 7 -2.46 15.17 -5.27
N GLU A 8 -3.39 14.93 -4.33
CA GLU A 8 -3.88 15.93 -3.37
C GLU A 8 -2.93 16.11 -2.16
N GLY A 9 -1.81 15.37 -2.08
CA GLY A 9 -0.88 15.44 -0.95
C GLY A 9 -1.41 14.82 0.35
N ARG A 10 -2.51 14.07 0.27
CA ARG A 10 -3.22 13.46 1.42
C ARG A 10 -2.83 12.01 1.67
N LEU A 11 -1.94 11.44 0.85
CA LEU A 11 -1.47 10.07 1.02
C LEU A 11 -0.04 10.06 1.54
N ARG A 12 0.13 9.78 2.82
CA ARG A 12 1.45 9.70 3.47
C ARG A 12 2.21 8.43 3.10
N ARG A 13 1.51 7.29 3.05
CA ARG A 13 2.05 5.98 2.63
C ARG A 13 0.91 5.05 2.21
N LEU A 14 1.13 4.29 1.14
CA LEU A 14 0.27 3.20 0.71
C LEU A 14 0.77 1.87 1.28
N TRP A 15 -0.09 1.14 1.98
CA TRP A 15 0.16 -0.25 2.38
C TRP A 15 -0.49 -1.17 1.35
N VAL A 16 0.28 -2.10 0.79
CA VAL A 16 -0.16 -2.99 -0.30
C VAL A 16 0.07 -4.43 0.14
N ASP A 17 -0.97 -5.24 0.20
CA ASP A 17 -0.82 -6.68 0.40
C ASP A 17 -0.42 -7.35 -0.92
N GLU A 18 0.43 -8.37 -0.87
CA GLU A 18 0.89 -9.07 -2.07
C GLU A 18 -0.28 -9.71 -2.84
N THR A 19 -1.32 -10.16 -2.13
CA THR A 19 -2.54 -10.79 -2.66
C THR A 19 -2.24 -12.12 -3.36
N ARG A 20 -1.92 -13.15 -2.57
CA ARG A 20 -1.70 -14.52 -3.07
C ARG A 20 -2.98 -15.13 -3.66
N PRO A 21 -2.86 -16.11 -4.58
CA PRO A 21 -1.60 -16.67 -5.13
C PRO A 21 -1.05 -15.88 -6.32
N LEU A 22 -1.84 -15.00 -6.92
CA LEU A 22 -1.49 -14.34 -8.19
C LEU A 22 -0.56 -13.12 -8.03
N LEU A 23 -0.37 -12.68 -6.80
CA LEU A 23 0.48 -11.56 -6.41
C LEU A 23 0.05 -10.24 -7.06
N GLN A 24 -1.26 -10.01 -7.15
CA GLN A 24 -1.80 -8.84 -7.87
C GLN A 24 -1.38 -7.53 -7.22
N GLY A 25 -1.39 -7.43 -5.89
CA GLY A 25 -0.94 -6.22 -5.23
C GLY A 25 0.56 -5.98 -5.40
N ALA A 26 1.38 -7.04 -5.36
CA ALA A 26 2.81 -6.93 -5.60
C ALA A 26 3.16 -6.58 -7.06
N ARG A 27 2.41 -7.11 -8.04
CA ARG A 27 2.74 -6.96 -9.47
C ARG A 27 2.11 -5.73 -10.11
N LEU A 28 0.88 -5.39 -9.71
CA LEU A 28 0.10 -4.32 -10.35
C LEU A 28 0.13 -3.08 -9.46
N THR A 29 -0.35 -3.19 -8.22
CA THR A 29 -0.50 -2.02 -7.34
C THR A 29 0.83 -1.42 -6.93
N ALA A 30 1.82 -2.24 -6.54
CA ALA A 30 3.15 -1.75 -6.20
C ALA A 30 3.88 -1.16 -7.41
N TYR A 31 3.69 -1.74 -8.61
CA TYR A 31 4.24 -1.19 -9.85
C TYR A 31 3.66 0.20 -10.17
N GLU A 32 2.34 0.36 -10.08
CA GLU A 32 1.68 1.66 -10.29
C GLU A 32 2.10 2.68 -9.23
N ALA A 33 2.19 2.28 -7.96
CA ALA A 33 2.66 3.14 -6.88
C ALA A 33 4.10 3.64 -7.14
N ALA A 34 5.01 2.75 -7.53
CA ALA A 34 6.38 3.09 -7.88
C ALA A 34 6.44 4.04 -9.09
N ARG A 35 5.70 3.74 -10.17
CA ARG A 35 5.63 4.57 -11.38
C ARG A 35 5.12 5.98 -11.14
N ASN A 36 4.27 6.16 -10.13
CA ASN A 36 3.72 7.46 -9.75
C ASN A 36 4.48 8.13 -8.58
N GLY A 37 5.61 7.58 -8.12
CA GLY A 37 6.39 8.15 -7.03
C GLY A 37 5.68 8.14 -5.67
N MET A 38 4.69 7.26 -5.47
CA MET A 38 4.01 7.13 -4.19
C MET A 38 4.91 6.44 -3.17
N ALA A 39 4.97 6.95 -1.94
CA ALA A 39 5.56 6.19 -0.84
C ALA A 39 4.67 4.96 -0.56
N TYR A 40 5.20 3.75 -0.70
CA TYR A 40 4.45 2.52 -0.43
C TYR A 40 5.25 1.48 0.36
N THR A 41 4.56 0.48 0.89
CA THR A 41 5.17 -0.71 1.49
C THR A 41 4.35 -1.93 1.11
N LEU A 42 5.04 -2.93 0.56
CA LEU A 42 4.46 -4.23 0.25
C LEU A 42 4.47 -5.10 1.52
N LEU A 43 3.37 -5.81 1.76
CA LEU A 43 3.14 -6.70 2.89
C LEU A 43 2.80 -8.09 2.37
N THR A 44 3.20 -9.11 3.12
CA THR A 44 2.59 -10.43 2.96
C THR A 44 1.16 -10.40 3.49
N ASP A 45 0.26 -11.20 2.94
CA ASP A 45 -1.18 -11.14 3.30
C ASP A 45 -1.44 -11.31 4.81
N ASN A 46 -0.57 -12.05 5.50
CA ASN A 46 -0.68 -12.29 6.94
C ASN A 46 -0.06 -11.18 7.82
N ALA A 47 0.70 -10.24 7.25
CA ALA A 47 1.34 -9.15 8.00
C ALA A 47 0.39 -7.98 8.27
N ALA A 48 -0.71 -7.87 7.52
CA ALA A 48 -1.69 -6.80 7.69
C ALA A 48 -2.24 -6.73 9.13
N GLY A 49 -2.60 -7.88 9.73
CA GLY A 49 -3.10 -7.93 11.10
C GLY A 49 -2.11 -7.38 12.13
N SER A 50 -0.84 -7.76 12.03
CA SER A 50 0.22 -7.25 12.91
C SER A 50 0.47 -5.74 12.72
N LEU A 51 0.35 -5.25 11.48
CA LEU A 51 0.45 -3.82 11.18
C LEU A 51 -0.67 -3.02 11.86
N PHE A 52 -1.92 -3.50 11.78
CA PHE A 52 -3.07 -2.88 12.42
C PHE A 52 -2.92 -2.87 13.95
N ALA A 53 -2.53 -4.00 14.53
CA ALA A 53 -2.29 -4.13 15.97
C ALA A 53 -1.18 -3.19 16.47
N ALA A 54 -0.14 -2.96 15.65
CA ALA A 54 0.96 -2.05 15.97
C ALA A 54 0.61 -0.56 15.76
N GLY A 55 -0.60 -0.22 15.30
CA GLY A 55 -1.03 1.17 15.07
C GLY A 55 -0.27 1.89 13.93
N LYS A 56 0.49 1.14 13.12
CA LYS A 56 1.36 1.70 12.05
C LYS A 56 0.59 2.13 10.79
N TRP A 57 -0.71 1.87 10.75
CA TRP A 57 -1.60 2.17 9.61
C TRP A 57 -2.19 3.59 9.64
N THR A 58 -1.65 4.50 10.46
CA THR A 58 -2.30 5.76 10.80
C THR A 58 -2.50 6.71 9.61
N ARG A 59 -3.78 7.11 9.47
CA ARG A 59 -4.48 8.11 8.63
C ARG A 59 -3.69 9.01 7.65
N CYS A 60 -4.33 9.21 6.49
CA CYS A 60 -4.10 10.27 5.50
C CYS A 60 -3.71 11.62 6.11
#